data_AF-A0A9P0AA50-F1
#
_entry.id   AF-A0A9P0AA50-F1
#
_cell.length_a   1.000
_cell.length_b   1.000
_cell.length_c   1.000
_cell.angle_alpha   90.00
_cell.angle_beta   90.00
_cell.angle_gamma   90.00
#
_symmetry.space_group_name_H-M   'P 1'
#
loop_
_entity.id
_entity.type
_entity.pdbx_description
1 polymer ?
#
loop_
_entity_poly.entity_id
_entity_poly.type
_entity_poly.pdbx_seq_one_letter_code
_entity_poly.pdbx_strand_id
1 'polypeptide(L)'
;MDVEISCFICGQPLANQQTIDVKRKGVSAFRKASEKRQDGKVELIGRKRNKITVHKVCSKNYTSESHISAWNRQNSPSQSVILPKKVYFPFTKRCFLCGDAIEIKAKGGKKNLNRKSIRVQIAVSNVTHPKFGNRILDIIKGRTDSESICIRERLDSIENLAAKKAKYHRACLFKIKIHSLKERKKSASEDDKSTPEQCINKVTAAMEEIFSYLDQHECECEIIVL
;
A
#
# COMPACT_ATOMS: atom_id res chain seq x y z
N MET A 1 15.14 -37.32 -43.09
CA MET A 1 14.69 -36.22 -42.21
C MET A 1 13.47 -36.71 -41.49
N ASP A 2 13.65 -37.22 -40.27
CA ASP A 2 12.56 -37.74 -39.47
C ASP A 2 11.69 -36.56 -39.01
N VAL A 3 10.44 -36.54 -39.47
CA VAL A 3 9.47 -35.53 -39.04
C VAL A 3 9.08 -35.88 -37.61
N GLU A 4 9.73 -35.23 -36.64
CA GLU A 4 9.38 -35.40 -35.23
C GLU A 4 7.93 -35.00 -35.01
N ILE A 5 7.08 -35.99 -34.70
CA ILE A 5 5.67 -35.75 -34.42
C ILE A 5 5.59 -35.15 -33.02
N SER A 6 5.23 -33.87 -32.93
CA SER A 6 5.05 -33.15 -31.67
C SER A 6 3.61 -33.20 -31.16
N CYS A 7 3.43 -33.17 -29.84
CA CYS A 7 2.11 -33.04 -29.20
C CYS A 7 1.48 -31.68 -29.53
N PHE A 8 0.23 -31.71 -30.01
CA PHE A 8 -0.51 -30.49 -30.38
C PHE A 8 -0.73 -29.50 -29.20
N ILE A 9 -0.76 -29.97 -27.95
CA ILE A 9 -1.01 -29.10 -26.79
C ILE A 9 0.27 -28.45 -26.25
N CYS A 10 1.32 -29.26 -26.03
CA CYS A 10 2.53 -28.82 -25.32
C CYS A 10 3.75 -28.64 -26.24
N GLY A 11 3.64 -28.98 -27.52
CA GLY A 11 4.74 -28.90 -28.49
C GLY A 11 5.87 -29.91 -28.26
N GLN A 12 5.82 -30.72 -27.19
CA GLN A 12 6.87 -31.68 -26.88
C GLN A 12 6.80 -32.94 -27.77
N PRO A 13 7.94 -33.61 -28.05
CA PRO A 13 7.97 -34.82 -28.86
C PRO A 13 7.05 -35.93 -28.34
N LEU A 14 6.37 -36.63 -29.24
CA LEU A 14 5.50 -37.74 -28.89
C LEU A 14 6.25 -39.03 -28.54
N ALA A 15 7.55 -39.12 -28.85
CA ALA A 15 8.36 -40.34 -28.70
C ALA A 15 8.45 -40.86 -27.24
N ASN A 16 8.32 -39.99 -26.25
CA ASN A 16 8.68 -40.31 -24.86
C ASN A 16 7.48 -40.61 -23.94
N GLN A 17 6.23 -40.56 -24.42
CA GLN A 17 5.03 -40.68 -23.57
C GLN A 17 3.86 -41.36 -24.28
N GLN A 18 2.90 -41.88 -23.49
CA GLN A 18 1.65 -42.42 -24.04
C GLN A 18 0.90 -41.35 -24.85
N THR A 19 0.62 -41.66 -26.11
CA THR A 19 -0.09 -40.78 -27.04
C THR A 19 -1.52 -41.26 -27.27
N ILE A 20 -2.39 -40.33 -27.67
CA ILE A 20 -3.76 -40.62 -28.06
C ILE A 20 -4.12 -39.79 -29.29
N ASP A 21 -4.82 -40.46 -30.22
CA ASP A 21 -5.41 -39.85 -31.39
C ASP A 21 -6.84 -39.40 -31.09
N VAL A 22 -7.02 -38.09 -31.02
CA VAL A 22 -8.31 -37.47 -30.74
C VAL A 22 -9.07 -37.33 -32.07
N LYS A 23 -10.15 -38.10 -32.22
CA LYS A 23 -11.03 -38.09 -33.40
C LYS A 23 -12.02 -36.92 -33.35
N ARG A 24 -12.80 -36.73 -34.41
CA ARG A 24 -13.72 -35.60 -34.64
C ARG A 24 -14.53 -35.13 -33.42
N LYS A 25 -15.15 -36.03 -32.66
CA LYS A 25 -15.91 -35.67 -31.43
C LYS A 25 -15.02 -35.11 -30.31
N GLY A 26 -13.80 -35.59 -30.18
CA GLY A 26 -12.84 -35.05 -29.21
C GLY A 26 -12.21 -33.75 -29.69
N VAL A 27 -12.01 -33.58 -31.01
CA VAL A 27 -11.48 -32.33 -31.56
C VAL A 27 -12.43 -31.15 -31.30
N SER A 28 -13.75 -31.37 -31.35
CA SER A 28 -14.71 -30.32 -30.98
C SER A 28 -14.64 -29.93 -29.50
N ALA A 29 -14.39 -30.90 -28.60
CA ALA A 29 -14.16 -30.62 -27.18
C ALA A 29 -12.87 -29.81 -26.95
N PHE A 30 -11.81 -30.12 -27.70
CA PHE A 30 -10.56 -29.36 -27.66
C PHE A 30 -10.72 -27.96 -28.22
N ARG A 31 -11.52 -27.79 -29.27
CA ARG A 31 -11.84 -26.46 -29.79
C ARG A 31 -12.55 -25.61 -28.74
N LYS A 32 -13.60 -26.15 -28.12
CA LYS A 32 -14.31 -25.48 -27.00
C LYS A 32 -13.38 -25.16 -25.84
N ALA A 33 -12.50 -26.09 -25.46
CA ALA A 33 -11.52 -25.86 -24.40
C ALA A 33 -10.53 -24.75 -24.77
N SER A 34 -10.07 -24.70 -26.01
CA SER A 34 -9.19 -23.65 -26.53
C SER A 34 -9.89 -22.28 -26.59
N GLU A 35 -11.15 -22.23 -27.02
CA GLU A 35 -11.99 -21.02 -26.99
C GLU A 35 -12.13 -20.50 -25.57
N LYS A 36 -12.42 -21.39 -24.60
CA LYS A 36 -12.49 -21.03 -23.17
C LYS A 36 -11.15 -20.57 -22.61
N ARG A 37 -10.03 -21.12 -23.09
CA ARG A 37 -8.67 -20.80 -22.65
C ARG A 37 -8.08 -19.56 -23.31
N GLN A 38 -8.69 -19.10 -24.41
CA GLN A 38 -8.20 -18.00 -25.26
C GLN A 38 -6.72 -18.16 -25.65
N ASP A 39 -6.27 -19.39 -25.88
CA ASP A 39 -4.85 -19.73 -26.06
C ASP A 39 -4.39 -19.77 -27.53
N GLY A 40 -5.21 -19.23 -28.45
CA GLY A 40 -4.94 -19.17 -29.89
C GLY A 40 -4.97 -20.51 -30.62
N LYS A 41 -5.08 -21.66 -29.93
CA LYS A 41 -5.02 -22.98 -30.58
C LYS A 41 -6.27 -23.32 -31.39
N VAL A 42 -7.37 -22.59 -31.21
CA VAL A 42 -8.59 -22.69 -32.03
C VAL A 42 -8.27 -22.52 -33.52
N GLU A 43 -7.40 -21.56 -33.83
CA GLU A 43 -6.98 -21.24 -35.21
C GLU A 43 -6.15 -22.38 -35.80
N LEU A 44 -5.27 -22.98 -34.99
CA LEU A 44 -4.43 -24.12 -35.35
C LEU A 44 -5.24 -25.43 -35.51
N ILE A 45 -6.35 -25.56 -34.79
CA ILE A 45 -7.30 -26.67 -34.98
C ILE A 45 -8.02 -26.50 -36.32
N GLY A 46 -8.22 -25.28 -36.83
CA GLY A 46 -8.86 -25.02 -38.13
C GLY A 46 -10.28 -25.58 -38.25
N ARG A 47 -11.08 -25.13 -39.23
CA ARG A 47 -12.49 -25.60 -39.35
C ARG A 47 -12.62 -27.07 -39.74
N LYS A 48 -11.63 -27.64 -40.46
CA LYS A 48 -11.71 -28.97 -41.11
C LYS A 48 -10.84 -30.07 -40.49
N ARG A 49 -10.02 -29.79 -39.47
CA ARG A 49 -9.14 -30.80 -38.87
C ARG A 49 -9.97 -31.78 -38.05
N ASN A 50 -9.95 -33.05 -38.45
CA ASN A 50 -10.78 -34.10 -37.84
C ASN A 50 -9.99 -35.02 -36.89
N LYS A 51 -8.67 -34.83 -36.80
CA LYS A 51 -7.76 -35.65 -36.00
C LYS A 51 -6.59 -34.81 -35.50
N ILE A 52 -6.27 -34.96 -34.22
CA ILE A 52 -5.04 -34.42 -33.60
C ILE A 52 -4.41 -35.50 -32.71
N THR A 53 -3.10 -35.50 -32.62
CA THR A 53 -2.34 -36.42 -31.76
C THR A 53 -1.73 -35.65 -30.60
N VAL A 54 -1.96 -36.15 -29.40
CA VAL A 54 -1.53 -35.50 -28.14
C VAL A 54 -1.08 -36.55 -27.14
N HIS A 55 -0.33 -36.15 -26.12
CA HIS A 55 -0.11 -37.02 -24.97
C HIS A 55 -1.42 -37.28 -24.22
N LYS A 56 -1.58 -38.48 -23.67
CA LYS A 56 -2.76 -38.89 -22.91
C LYS A 56 -3.03 -37.97 -21.71
N VAL A 57 -1.96 -37.53 -21.03
CA VAL A 57 -2.03 -36.59 -19.90
C VAL A 57 -2.50 -35.21 -20.38
N CYS A 58 -1.91 -34.71 -21.46
CA CYS A 58 -2.32 -33.45 -22.08
C CYS A 58 -3.80 -33.49 -22.46
N SER A 59 -4.28 -34.59 -23.05
CA SER A 59 -5.69 -34.73 -23.40
C SER A 59 -6.63 -34.60 -22.20
N LYS A 60 -6.30 -35.25 -21.08
CA LYS A 60 -7.13 -35.19 -19.87
C LYS A 60 -7.16 -33.80 -19.26
N ASN A 61 -5.99 -33.17 -19.17
CA ASN A 61 -5.85 -31.88 -18.48
C ASN A 61 -6.39 -30.73 -19.33
N TYR A 62 -6.29 -30.82 -20.66
CA TYR A 62 -6.66 -29.72 -21.54
C TYR A 62 -8.16 -29.46 -21.58
N THR A 63 -8.99 -30.51 -21.59
CA THR A 63 -10.45 -30.38 -21.64
C THR A 63 -11.12 -30.30 -20.26
N SER A 64 -10.39 -30.52 -19.17
CA SER A 64 -10.94 -30.46 -17.82
C SER A 64 -11.29 -29.04 -17.40
N GLU A 65 -12.52 -28.83 -16.91
CA GLU A 65 -13.01 -27.52 -16.48
C GLU A 65 -12.15 -26.92 -15.34
N SER A 66 -11.66 -27.75 -14.43
CA SER A 66 -10.79 -27.32 -13.33
C SER A 66 -9.47 -26.74 -13.85
N HIS A 67 -8.88 -27.37 -14.87
CA HIS A 67 -7.64 -26.92 -15.50
C HIS A 67 -7.85 -25.76 -16.48
N ILE A 68 -9.03 -25.64 -17.10
CA ILE A 68 -9.41 -24.46 -17.89
C ILE A 68 -9.52 -23.26 -16.95
N SER A 69 -10.22 -23.42 -15.82
CA SER A 69 -10.36 -22.38 -14.81
C SER A 69 -9.01 -21.95 -14.23
N ALA A 70 -8.13 -22.91 -13.91
CA ALA A 70 -6.77 -22.63 -13.43
C ALA A 70 -5.93 -21.88 -14.48
N TRP A 71 -6.03 -22.27 -15.75
CA TRP A 71 -5.34 -21.59 -16.84
C TRP A 71 -5.81 -20.15 -17.05
N ASN A 72 -7.13 -19.92 -17.02
CA ASN A 72 -7.70 -18.59 -17.18
C ASN A 72 -7.31 -17.67 -16.02
N ARG A 73 -7.20 -18.20 -14.79
CA ARG A 73 -6.66 -17.45 -13.63
C ARG A 73 -5.21 -17.03 -13.84
N GLN A 74 -4.42 -17.84 -14.54
CA GLN A 74 -2.99 -17.56 -14.79
C GLN A 74 -2.76 -16.64 -15.99
N ASN A 75 -3.62 -16.70 -17.01
CA ASN A 75 -3.39 -16.07 -18.32
C ASN A 75 -4.39 -14.96 -18.69
N SER A 76 -5.28 -14.55 -17.79
CA SER A 76 -6.18 -13.42 -18.05
C SER A 76 -5.38 -12.11 -18.17
N PRO A 77 -5.47 -11.39 -19.32
CA PRO A 77 -4.95 -10.05 -19.43
C PRO A 77 -5.86 -9.12 -18.63
N SER A 78 -5.35 -8.62 -17.50
CA SER A 78 -5.94 -7.50 -16.77
C SER A 78 -7.29 -7.77 -16.09
N GLN A 79 -7.30 -8.68 -15.13
CA GLN A 79 -7.53 -8.25 -13.75
C GLN A 79 -6.41 -8.84 -12.91
N SER A 80 -5.35 -8.07 -12.78
CA SER A 80 -4.46 -8.16 -11.64
C SER A 80 -5.27 -7.83 -10.38
N VAL A 81 -6.16 -8.73 -9.96
CA VAL A 81 -6.19 -9.10 -8.56
C VAL A 81 -4.96 -9.98 -8.38
N ILE A 82 -3.79 -9.35 -8.50
CA ILE A 82 -2.79 -9.52 -7.47
C ILE A 82 -3.64 -9.19 -6.24
N LEU A 83 -4.15 -10.20 -5.54
CA LEU A 83 -4.42 -10.03 -4.13
C LEU A 83 -3.11 -9.40 -3.68
N PRO A 84 -3.06 -8.09 -3.33
CA PRO A 84 -1.79 -7.45 -3.05
C PRO A 84 -1.13 -8.43 -2.12
N LYS A 85 0.05 -8.97 -2.48
CA LYS A 85 0.88 -9.69 -1.52
C LYS A 85 0.88 -8.70 -0.39
N LYS A 86 0.04 -8.90 0.66
CA LYS A 86 -0.21 -7.86 1.65
C LYS A 86 1.17 -7.60 2.14
N VAL A 87 1.76 -6.47 1.75
CA VAL A 87 3.17 -6.22 1.99
C VAL A 87 3.19 -6.12 3.49
N TYR A 88 3.58 -7.22 4.12
CA TYR A 88 3.31 -7.41 5.53
C TYR A 88 4.21 -6.42 6.23
N PHE A 89 3.62 -5.34 6.67
CA PHE A 89 4.34 -4.33 7.42
C PHE A 89 4.25 -4.68 8.91
N PRO A 90 5.38 -4.88 9.61
CA PRO A 90 5.36 -5.29 11.01
C PRO A 90 5.13 -4.08 11.92
N PHE A 91 3.88 -3.60 12.01
CA PHE A 91 3.45 -2.43 12.77
C PHE A 91 3.86 -2.41 14.25
N THR A 92 4.15 -3.57 14.83
CA THR A 92 4.57 -3.73 16.23
C THR A 92 6.07 -3.56 16.44
N LYS A 93 6.87 -3.76 15.37
CA LYS A 93 8.35 -3.75 15.39
C LYS A 93 8.93 -2.57 14.61
N ARG A 94 8.16 -1.95 13.71
CA ARG A 94 8.58 -0.83 12.88
C ARG A 94 7.66 0.36 13.03
N CYS A 95 8.22 1.55 13.00
CA CYS A 95 7.48 2.80 12.98
C CYS A 95 6.70 2.89 11.68
N PHE A 96 5.37 2.97 11.74
CA PHE A 96 4.56 2.98 10.51
C PHE A 96 4.76 4.26 9.67
N LEU A 97 5.26 5.34 10.28
CA LEU A 97 5.53 6.61 9.60
C LEU A 97 6.83 6.57 8.78
N CYS A 98 7.98 6.20 9.39
CA CYS A 98 9.25 6.17 8.66
C CYS A 98 9.63 4.79 8.10
N GLY A 99 9.20 3.69 8.73
CA GLY A 99 9.58 2.31 8.36
C GLY A 99 10.74 1.76 9.19
N ASP A 100 11.39 2.58 10.00
CA ASP A 100 12.54 2.18 10.81
C ASP A 100 12.14 1.26 11.96
N ALA A 101 13.12 0.47 12.41
CA ALA A 101 12.96 -0.41 13.55
C ALA A 101 12.72 0.38 14.84
N ILE A 102 11.74 -0.07 15.61
CA ILE A 102 11.50 0.36 16.98
C ILE A 102 12.37 -0.52 17.86
N GLU A 103 13.65 -0.19 17.98
CA GLU A 103 14.55 -0.96 18.84
C GLU A 103 14.10 -0.82 20.30
N ILE A 104 13.64 -1.92 20.88
CA ILE A 104 13.61 -2.09 22.34
C ILE A 104 14.94 -2.74 22.72
N LYS A 105 16.02 -1.98 22.73
CA LYS A 105 17.27 -2.46 23.34
C LYS A 105 17.23 -2.24 24.84
N ALA A 106 16.58 -3.17 25.53
CA ALA A 106 16.94 -3.52 26.90
C ALA A 106 17.89 -4.72 26.83
N LYS A 107 19.20 -4.46 26.85
CA LYS A 107 20.25 -5.33 27.41
C LYS A 107 21.62 -4.67 27.20
N GLY A 108 22.38 -4.68 28.29
CA GLY A 108 23.57 -3.88 28.50
C GLY A 108 24.77 -4.24 27.63
N GLY A 109 25.81 -3.41 27.76
CA GLY A 109 27.15 -3.76 27.33
C GLY A 109 27.77 -2.83 26.29
N LYS A 110 28.28 -1.70 26.80
CA LYS A 110 29.60 -1.12 26.47
C LYS A 110 29.87 -0.51 25.07
N LYS A 111 30.31 0.76 25.19
CA LYS A 111 31.46 1.43 24.56
C LYS A 111 31.23 2.16 23.22
N ASN A 112 31.39 3.48 23.34
CA ASN A 112 31.91 4.41 22.32
C ASN A 112 31.05 4.67 21.09
N LEU A 113 29.84 5.19 21.29
CA LEU A 113 29.21 6.08 20.31
C LEU A 113 29.01 7.44 20.97
N ASN A 114 29.57 8.48 20.34
CA ASN A 114 29.56 9.86 20.78
C ASN A 114 28.20 10.26 21.38
N ARG A 115 28.19 10.61 22.67
CA ARG A 115 26.99 10.88 23.50
C ARG A 115 26.09 12.03 23.00
N LYS A 116 26.42 12.69 21.89
CA LYS A 116 25.58 13.72 21.23
C LYS A 116 24.62 13.16 20.16
N SER A 117 24.87 11.97 19.57
CA SER A 117 24.00 11.41 18.51
C SER A 117 22.92 10.43 18.99
N ILE A 118 22.98 10.00 20.25
CA ILE A 118 22.02 9.05 20.87
C ILE A 118 20.88 9.80 21.60
N ARG A 119 21.02 11.11 21.81
CA ARG A 119 20.07 11.96 22.55
C ARG A 119 18.97 12.59 21.68
N VAL A 120 18.37 11.79 20.82
CA VAL A 120 16.91 11.88 20.67
C VAL A 120 16.44 10.47 20.99
N GLN A 121 16.21 10.21 22.28
CA GLN A 121 15.45 9.04 22.69
C GLN A 121 14.24 9.01 21.79
N ILE A 122 14.19 8.03 20.88
CA ILE A 122 13.13 7.92 19.91
C ILE A 122 11.90 7.52 20.72
N ALA A 123 11.19 8.51 21.26
CA ALA A 123 10.03 8.30 22.08
C ALA A 123 8.99 7.63 21.18
N VAL A 124 8.73 6.35 21.45
CA VAL A 124 7.78 5.55 20.70
C VAL A 124 6.43 5.64 21.39
N SER A 125 5.40 5.90 20.59
CA SER A 125 4.02 5.87 21.04
C SER A 125 3.25 4.75 20.34
N ASN A 126 2.32 4.14 21.06
CA ASN A 126 1.34 3.23 20.48
C ASN A 126 0.19 4.04 19.87
N VAL A 127 -0.42 3.50 18.81
CA VAL A 127 -1.69 3.99 18.29
C VAL A 127 -2.81 3.40 19.14
N THR A 128 -3.56 4.27 19.82
CA THR A 128 -4.69 3.88 20.67
C THR A 128 -6.04 4.11 20.01
N HIS A 129 -6.14 5.11 19.13
CA HIS A 129 -7.41 5.53 18.54
C HIS A 129 -7.62 4.92 17.14
N PRO A 130 -8.78 4.28 16.84
CA PRO A 130 -9.04 3.66 15.54
C PRO A 130 -8.88 4.62 14.36
N LYS A 131 -9.41 5.84 14.48
CA LYS A 131 -9.34 6.88 13.45
C LYS A 131 -7.96 7.56 13.30
N PHE A 132 -6.93 7.10 14.00
CA PHE A 132 -5.61 7.72 13.94
C PHE A 132 -4.99 7.65 12.54
N GLY A 133 -5.19 6.54 11.82
CA GLY A 133 -4.73 6.37 10.43
C GLY A 133 -5.30 7.43 9.50
N ASN A 134 -6.62 7.65 9.56
CA ASN A 134 -7.31 8.66 8.75
C ASN A 134 -6.75 10.06 9.01
N ARG A 135 -6.52 10.42 10.28
CA ARG A 135 -5.89 11.71 10.62
C ARG A 135 -4.51 11.88 10.00
N ILE A 136 -3.71 10.82 9.93
CA ILE A 136 -2.40 10.87 9.25
C ILE A 136 -2.59 11.05 7.74
N LEU A 137 -3.50 10.30 7.13
CA LEU A 137 -3.82 10.42 5.71
C LEU A 137 -4.30 11.83 5.36
N ASP A 138 -5.10 12.47 6.21
CA ASP A 138 -5.55 13.85 6.05
C ASP A 138 -4.39 14.84 6.11
N ILE A 139 -3.42 14.65 7.02
CA ILE A 139 -2.24 15.53 7.15
C ILE A 139 -1.35 15.44 5.90
N ILE A 140 -1.26 14.26 5.27
CA ILE A 140 -0.44 14.04 4.06
C ILE A 140 -1.25 14.11 2.76
N LYS A 141 -2.52 14.51 2.84
CA LYS A 141 -3.38 14.66 1.67
C LYS A 141 -2.79 15.74 0.76
N GLY A 142 -2.60 15.40 -0.52
CA GLY A 142 -1.99 16.29 -1.51
C GLY A 142 -0.45 16.30 -1.54
N ARG A 143 0.24 15.64 -0.60
CA ARG A 143 1.69 15.48 -0.65
C ARG A 143 2.10 14.41 -1.67
N THR A 144 3.12 14.67 -2.47
CA THR A 144 3.67 13.74 -3.48
C THR A 144 5.09 13.27 -3.18
N ASP A 145 5.66 13.65 -2.03
CA ASP A 145 6.98 13.21 -1.61
C ASP A 145 7.03 11.71 -1.29
N SER A 146 8.22 11.11 -1.40
CA SER A 146 8.45 9.68 -1.18
C SER A 146 8.01 9.21 0.21
N GLU A 147 8.17 10.05 1.24
CA GLU A 147 7.71 9.74 2.60
C GLU A 147 6.18 9.63 2.65
N SER A 148 5.45 10.56 2.02
CA SER A 148 3.99 10.51 1.93
C SER A 148 3.45 9.31 1.14
N ILE A 149 4.14 8.91 0.06
CA ILE A 149 3.79 7.74 -0.75
C ILE A 149 3.93 6.47 0.10
N CYS A 150 5.08 6.28 0.74
CA CYS A 150 5.32 5.11 1.60
C CYS A 150 4.34 5.02 2.78
N ILE A 151 3.93 6.15 3.36
CA ILE A 151 2.93 6.14 4.43
C ILE A 151 1.57 5.71 3.88
N ARG A 152 1.14 6.25 2.73
CA ARG A 152 -0.13 5.84 2.10
C ARG A 152 -0.16 4.35 1.82
N GLU A 153 0.88 3.79 1.17
CA GLU A 153 0.96 2.36 0.86
C GLU A 153 0.85 1.46 2.11
N ARG A 154 1.46 1.88 3.23
CA ARG A 154 1.38 1.14 4.49
C ARG A 154 -0.01 1.20 5.12
N LEU A 155 -0.74 2.30 4.92
CA LEU A 155 -2.05 2.52 5.53
C LEU A 155 -3.22 2.05 4.66
N ASP A 156 -3.05 1.99 3.35
CA ASP A 156 -4.09 1.68 2.35
C ASP A 156 -4.80 0.33 2.61
N SER A 157 -4.05 -0.64 3.12
CA SER A 157 -4.57 -1.99 3.41
C SER A 157 -5.09 -2.19 4.85
N ILE A 158 -5.21 -1.11 5.65
CA ILE A 158 -5.48 -1.19 7.09
C ILE A 158 -6.63 -0.29 7.52
N GLU A 159 -7.71 -0.93 7.91
CA GLU A 159 -8.89 -0.26 8.49
C GLU A 159 -8.62 0.33 9.88
N ASN A 160 -7.84 -0.36 10.72
CA ASN A 160 -7.64 0.04 12.11
C ASN A 160 -6.21 -0.22 12.61
N LEU A 161 -5.42 0.85 12.72
CA LEU A 161 -4.06 0.81 13.26
C LEU A 161 -3.98 0.43 14.73
N ALA A 162 -4.97 0.80 15.54
CA ALA A 162 -5.01 0.46 16.96
C ALA A 162 -5.18 -1.07 17.15
N ALA A 163 -6.02 -1.69 16.33
CA ALA A 163 -6.19 -3.15 16.31
C ALA A 163 -4.89 -3.89 15.92
N LYS A 164 -4.04 -3.26 15.10
CA LYS A 164 -2.71 -3.78 14.73
C LYS A 164 -1.62 -3.48 15.75
N LYS A 165 -1.95 -2.86 16.89
CA LYS A 165 -0.99 -2.40 17.92
C LYS A 165 0.15 -1.59 17.30
N ALA A 166 -0.19 -0.74 16.33
CA ALA A 166 0.79 0.00 15.56
C ALA A 166 1.56 1.00 16.44
N LYS A 167 2.81 1.22 16.08
CA LYS A 167 3.71 2.10 16.81
C LYS A 167 4.37 3.12 15.89
N TYR A 168 4.71 4.27 16.45
CA TYR A 168 5.39 5.33 15.73
C TYR A 168 6.35 6.11 16.61
N HIS A 169 7.34 6.74 16.00
CA HIS A 169 8.21 7.70 16.66
C HIS A 169 7.49 9.04 16.79
N ARG A 170 7.45 9.62 18.00
CA ARG A 170 6.86 10.95 18.22
C ARG A 170 7.48 12.01 17.31
N ALA A 171 8.79 11.91 17.07
CA ALA A 171 9.51 12.79 16.14
C ALA A 171 8.98 12.70 14.70
N CYS A 172 8.64 11.50 14.21
CA CYS A 172 8.07 11.34 12.87
C CYS A 172 6.70 12.01 12.75
N LEU A 173 5.85 11.90 13.78
CA LEU A 173 4.56 12.59 13.81
C LEU A 173 4.75 14.12 13.78
N PHE A 174 5.67 14.63 14.59
CA PHE A 174 5.97 16.05 14.65
C PHE A 174 6.49 16.58 13.31
N LYS A 175 7.40 15.86 12.66
CA LYS A 175 7.94 16.18 11.34
C LYS A 175 6.83 16.31 10.29
N ILE A 176 5.91 15.36 10.25
CA ILE A 176 4.80 15.35 9.29
C ILE A 176 3.85 16.54 9.53
N LYS A 177 3.57 16.88 10.79
CA LYS A 177 2.74 18.04 11.15
C LYS A 177 3.39 19.37 10.75
N ILE A 178 4.68 19.55 11.01
CA ILE A 178 5.41 20.76 10.61
C ILE A 178 5.35 20.96 9.09
N HIS A 179 5.55 19.89 8.32
CA HIS A 179 5.49 19.97 6.86
C HIS A 179 4.11 20.44 6.38
N SER A 180 3.04 19.91 6.97
CA SER A 180 1.67 20.32 6.64
C SER A 180 1.41 21.81 6.94
N LEU A 181 1.97 22.34 8.03
CA LEU A 181 1.85 23.76 8.38
C LEU A 181 2.61 24.68 7.41
N LYS A 182 3.77 24.25 6.91
CA LYS A 182 4.55 25.02 5.92
C LYS A 182 3.83 25.12 4.58
N GLU A 183 3.25 24.02 4.10
CA GLU A 183 2.47 24.02 2.85
C GLU A 183 1.24 24.92 2.95
N ARG A 184 0.51 24.90 4.06
CA ARG A 184 -0.64 25.79 4.28
C ARG A 184 -0.27 27.27 4.28
N LYS A 185 0.90 27.63 4.82
CA LYS A 185 1.42 29.01 4.78
C LYS A 185 1.83 29.44 3.37
N LYS A 186 2.34 28.50 2.55
CA LYS A 186 2.74 28.76 1.16
C LYS A 186 1.52 28.93 0.24
N SER A 187 0.40 28.26 0.52
CA SER A 187 -0.86 28.42 -0.22
C SER A 187 -1.72 29.60 0.24
N ALA A 188 -1.41 30.19 1.40
CA ALA A 188 -2.13 31.35 1.93
C ALA A 188 -1.53 32.70 1.49
N SER A 189 -0.45 32.69 0.70
CA SER A 189 0.32 33.89 0.36
C SER A 189 0.08 34.43 -1.04
N GLU A 190 -1.18 34.55 -1.46
CA GLU A 190 -1.53 35.44 -2.60
C GLU A 190 -2.53 36.55 -2.24
N ASP A 191 -3.35 36.44 -1.19
CA ASP A 191 -4.36 37.47 -0.86
C ASP A 191 -4.36 38.05 0.57
N ASP A 192 -3.46 37.64 1.47
CA ASP A 192 -3.33 38.30 2.79
C ASP A 192 -1.88 38.70 3.06
N LYS A 193 -1.46 39.82 2.44
CA LYS A 193 -0.19 40.49 2.73
C LYS A 193 -0.30 41.27 4.05
N SER A 194 -0.56 40.58 5.16
CA SER A 194 -0.18 41.13 6.45
C SER A 194 1.29 40.82 6.71
N THR A 195 2.12 41.86 6.68
CA THR A 195 3.55 41.75 7.03
C THR A 195 3.69 41.25 8.48
N PRO A 196 4.83 40.66 8.87
CA PRO A 196 5.07 40.27 10.26
C PRO A 196 4.78 41.39 11.27
N GLU A 197 5.03 42.65 10.90
CA GLU A 197 4.67 43.84 11.68
C GLU A 197 3.15 44.02 11.85
N GLN A 198 2.34 43.73 10.83
CA GLN A 198 0.88 43.81 10.96
C GLN A 198 0.30 42.73 11.87
N CYS A 199 0.89 41.53 11.91
CA CYS A 199 0.52 40.51 12.89
C CYS A 199 0.90 40.93 14.31
N ILE A 200 2.09 41.52 14.49
CA ILE A 200 2.54 42.04 15.78
C ILE A 200 1.59 43.16 16.24
N ASN A 201 1.26 44.12 15.38
CA ASN A 201 0.36 45.23 15.72
C ASN A 201 -1.05 44.74 16.11
N LYS A 202 -1.58 43.68 15.48
CA LYS A 202 -2.86 43.08 15.87
C LYS A 202 -2.80 42.43 17.26
N VAL A 203 -1.69 41.74 17.58
CA VAL A 203 -1.50 41.14 18.90
C VAL A 203 -1.31 42.22 19.97
N THR A 204 -0.54 43.26 19.66
CA THR A 204 -0.34 44.41 20.56
C THR A 204 -1.64 45.14 20.82
N ALA A 205 -2.43 45.45 19.79
CA ALA A 205 -3.73 46.10 19.95
C ALA A 205 -4.72 45.28 20.79
N ALA A 206 -4.78 43.96 20.57
CA ALA A 206 -5.62 43.08 21.38
C ALA A 206 -5.15 43.00 22.85
N MET A 207 -3.84 43.04 23.09
CA MET A 207 -3.28 43.09 24.45
C MET A 207 -3.57 44.42 25.14
N GLU A 208 -3.44 45.54 24.44
CA GLU A 208 -3.76 46.88 24.95
C GLU A 208 -5.25 47.01 25.29
N GLU A 209 -6.14 46.39 24.50
CA GLU A 209 -7.57 46.34 24.78
C GLU A 209 -7.86 45.53 26.04
N ILE A 210 -7.21 44.37 26.21
CA ILE A 210 -7.31 43.56 27.42
C ILE A 210 -6.81 44.32 28.64
N PHE A 211 -5.65 44.99 28.55
CA PHE A 211 -5.11 45.76 29.67
C PHE A 211 -5.96 46.98 29.98
N SER A 212 -6.47 47.71 28.99
CA SER A 212 -7.39 48.83 29.20
C SER A 212 -8.69 48.39 29.88
N TYR A 213 -9.19 47.21 29.51
CA TYR A 213 -10.36 46.61 30.18
C TYR A 213 -10.05 46.25 31.63
N LEU A 214 -8.90 45.62 31.90
CA LEU A 214 -8.49 45.27 33.26
C LEU A 214 -8.29 46.53 34.13
N ASP A 215 -7.65 47.58 33.61
CA ASP A 215 -7.44 48.85 34.31
C ASP A 215 -8.76 49.58 34.61
N GLN A 216 -9.76 49.48 33.70
CA GLN A 216 -11.09 50.05 33.92
C GLN A 216 -11.95 49.24 34.91
N HIS A 217 -11.62 47.97 35.11
CA HIS A 217 -12.36 47.03 35.95
C HIS A 217 -11.56 46.57 37.19
N GLU A 218 -10.47 47.26 37.57
CA GLU A 218 -9.68 46.97 38.78
C GLU A 218 -10.50 47.01 40.08
N CYS A 219 -11.71 47.57 40.06
CA CYS A 219 -12.58 47.71 41.24
C CYS A 219 -13.65 46.60 41.42
N GLU A 220 -13.76 45.59 40.56
CA GLU A 220 -14.81 44.54 40.70
C GLU A 220 -14.31 43.12 40.97
N CYS A 221 -12.99 42.90 41.01
CA CYS A 221 -12.43 41.59 41.35
C CYS A 221 -11.96 41.54 42.81
N GLU A 222 -12.88 41.69 43.77
CA GLU A 222 -12.66 41.13 45.11
C GLU A 222 -12.65 39.61 44.98
N ILE A 223 -11.45 39.01 44.97
CA ILE A 223 -11.30 37.58 45.20
C ILE A 223 -11.71 37.35 46.66
N ILE A 224 -12.99 37.06 46.87
CA ILE A 224 -13.48 36.51 48.13
C ILE A 224 -12.92 35.08 48.21
N VAL A 225 -11.81 34.94 48.93
CA VAL A 225 -11.34 33.63 49.38
C VAL A 225 -12.28 33.22 50.52
N LEU A 226 -13.26 32.37 50.21
CA LEU A 226 -14.03 31.59 51.17
C LEU A 226 -13.60 30.12 51.10
#